data_AF-A0A7X6ZTM3-F1
#
_entry.id   AF-A0A7X6ZTM3-F1
#
_cell.length_a   1.000
_cell.length_b   1.000
_cell.length_c   1.000
_cell.angle_alpha   90.00
_cell.angle_beta   90.00
_cell.angle_gamma   90.00
#
_symmetry.space_group_name_H-M   'P 1'
#
loop_
_entity.id
_entity.type
_entity.pdbx_description
1 polymer ?
#
loop_
_entity_poly.entity_id
_entity_poly.type
_entity_poly.pdbx_seq_one_letter_code
_entity_poly.pdbx_strand_id
1 'polypeptide(L)'
;MAKITFDYKKALGFINENEINYLENQINSARDMLQGKTGPGNDYTGWVELPNDYDREEFGRIIKAAQRIRENSDVLIVIGIGGSYLGARAAIEALSHSFYTMLPKNKRNGPEIYFAGNNISPG
;
A
#
# COMPACT_ATOMS: atom_id res chain seq x y z
N MET A 1 -1.19 8.86 22.22
CA MET A 1 -0.84 9.77 21.10
C MET A 1 -1.08 9.05 19.78
N ALA A 2 -1.58 9.74 18.75
CA ALA A 2 -1.70 9.17 17.41
C ALA A 2 -0.30 8.94 16.79
N LYS A 3 -0.12 7.83 16.06
CA LYS A 3 1.16 7.48 15.42
C LYS A 3 1.45 8.29 14.15
N ILE A 4 0.42 8.92 13.59
CA ILE A 4 0.47 9.81 12.42
C ILE A 4 -0.41 11.02 12.76
N THR A 5 0.06 12.23 12.42
CA THR A 5 -0.64 13.49 12.69
C THR A 5 -0.86 14.26 11.39
N PHE A 6 -2.07 14.77 11.20
CA PHE A 6 -2.39 15.68 10.10
C PHE A 6 -2.35 17.13 10.61
N ASP A 7 -1.59 18.00 9.93
CA ASP A 7 -1.48 19.43 10.25
C ASP A 7 -1.81 20.28 9.01
N TYR A 8 -2.94 20.99 9.07
CA TYR A 8 -3.40 21.89 8.02
C TYR A 8 -3.20 23.37 8.35
N LYS A 9 -2.49 23.73 9.43
CA LYS A 9 -2.32 25.13 9.88
C LYS A 9 -1.78 26.06 8.80
N LYS A 10 -0.89 25.57 7.95
CA LYS A 10 -0.32 26.35 6.83
C LYS A 10 -1.34 26.68 5.74
N ALA A 11 -2.43 25.92 5.65
CA ALA A 11 -3.52 26.18 4.72
C ALA A 11 -4.47 27.28 5.22
N LEU A 12 -4.47 27.60 6.52
CA LEU A 12 -5.40 28.57 7.13
C LEU A 12 -5.22 30.02 6.64
N GLY A 13 -4.13 30.32 5.93
CA GLY A 13 -4.00 31.60 5.21
C GLY A 13 -4.83 31.69 3.92
N PHE A 14 -5.39 30.56 3.46
CA PHE A 14 -6.13 30.43 2.21
C PHE A 14 -7.55 29.87 2.39
N ILE A 15 -7.80 29.14 3.49
CA ILE A 15 -9.11 28.58 3.85
C ILE A 15 -9.42 28.94 5.30
N ASN A 16 -10.68 29.24 5.61
CA ASN A 16 -11.12 29.49 6.98
C ASN A 16 -11.61 28.20 7.65
N GLU A 17 -11.46 28.10 8.97
CA GLU A 17 -11.94 26.93 9.73
C GLU A 17 -13.45 26.69 9.58
N ASN A 18 -14.25 27.76 9.48
CA ASN A 18 -15.69 27.65 9.26
C ASN A 18 -16.04 26.98 7.93
N GLU A 19 -15.22 27.15 6.89
CA GLU A 19 -15.43 26.48 5.61
C GLU A 19 -15.26 24.96 5.74
N ILE A 20 -14.33 24.51 6.58
CA ILE A 20 -14.16 23.09 6.92
C ILE A 20 -15.37 22.59 7.71
N ASN A 21 -15.84 23.36 8.69
CA ASN A 21 -17.00 23.00 9.51
C ASN A 21 -18.29 22.84 8.67
N TYR A 22 -18.46 23.64 7.61
CA TYR A 22 -19.61 23.51 6.71
C TYR A 22 -19.65 22.20 5.91
N LEU A 23 -18.56 21.44 5.88
CA LEU A 23 -18.51 20.13 5.22
C LEU A 23 -18.89 18.96 6.14
N GLU A 24 -19.15 19.20 7.43
CA GLU A 24 -19.35 18.15 8.43
C GLU A 24 -20.46 17.16 8.03
N ASN A 25 -21.62 17.67 7.58
CA ASN A 25 -22.73 16.82 7.17
C ASN A 25 -22.40 15.94 5.95
N GLN A 26 -21.69 16.50 4.97
CA GLN A 26 -21.27 15.80 3.77
C GLN A 26 -20.23 14.71 4.12
N ILE A 27 -19.29 15.03 5.03
CA ILE A 27 -18.28 14.08 5.51
C ILE A 27 -18.94 12.93 6.27
N ASN A 28 -19.89 13.22 7.16
CA ASN A 28 -20.64 12.20 7.90
C ASN A 28 -21.43 11.30 6.94
N SER A 29 -22.13 11.88 5.96
CA SER A 29 -22.85 11.10 4.95
C SER A 29 -21.91 10.19 4.14
N ALA A 30 -20.75 10.71 3.70
CA ALA A 30 -19.76 9.92 2.96
C ALA A 30 -19.17 8.78 3.83
N ARG A 31 -18.91 9.04 5.11
CA ARG A 31 -18.46 8.03 6.07
C ARG A 31 -19.50 6.92 6.22
N ASP A 32 -20.75 7.28 6.44
CA ASP A 32 -21.84 6.33 6.64
C ASP A 32 -22.08 5.49 5.36
N MET A 33 -21.93 6.08 4.17
CA MET A 33 -21.95 5.33 2.90
C MET A 33 -20.81 4.30 2.82
N LEU A 34 -19.58 4.72 3.14
CA LEU A 34 -18.41 3.85 3.08
C LEU A 34 -18.51 2.68 4.07
N GLN A 35 -18.89 2.97 5.33
CA GLN A 35 -19.05 1.96 6.38
C GLN A 35 -20.25 1.04 6.12
N GLY A 36 -21.36 1.61 5.65
CA GLY A 36 -22.58 0.87 5.31
C GLY A 36 -22.52 0.13 3.98
N LYS A 37 -21.42 0.27 3.21
CA LYS A 37 -21.28 -0.26 1.84
C LYS A 37 -22.47 0.13 0.95
N THR A 38 -22.82 1.41 0.97
CA THR A 38 -23.87 1.98 0.11
C THR A 38 -23.29 3.03 -0.83
N GLY A 39 -24.10 3.47 -1.80
CA GLY A 39 -23.67 4.43 -2.82
C GLY A 39 -22.87 3.81 -3.97
N PRO A 40 -22.40 4.64 -4.91
CA PRO A 40 -21.71 4.16 -6.11
C PRO A 40 -20.40 3.45 -5.80
N GLY A 41 -20.17 2.29 -6.44
CA GLY A 41 -18.92 1.52 -6.29
C GLY A 41 -18.81 0.74 -4.98
N ASN A 42 -19.91 0.58 -4.24
CA ASN A 42 -19.94 -0.12 -2.96
C ASN A 42 -19.45 -1.58 -3.02
N ASP A 43 -19.51 -2.23 -4.19
CA ASP A 43 -18.93 -3.55 -4.45
C ASP A 43 -17.42 -3.62 -4.17
N TYR A 44 -16.70 -2.48 -4.21
CA TYR A 44 -15.25 -2.40 -4.11
C TYR A 44 -14.73 -1.79 -2.79
N THR A 45 -15.51 -1.88 -1.72
CA THR A 45 -15.17 -1.32 -0.39
C THR A 45 -14.47 -2.31 0.55
N GLY A 46 -14.09 -3.51 0.07
CA GLY A 46 -13.47 -4.55 0.89
C GLY A 46 -12.19 -4.12 1.62
N TRP A 47 -11.48 -3.12 1.10
CA TRP A 47 -10.27 -2.54 1.71
C TRP A 47 -10.51 -1.86 3.06
N VAL A 48 -11.75 -1.45 3.37
CA VAL A 48 -12.09 -0.76 4.63
C VAL A 48 -11.86 -1.66 5.84
N GLU A 49 -12.33 -2.91 5.77
CA GLU A 49 -12.22 -3.88 6.87
C GLU A 49 -11.07 -4.88 6.68
N LEU A 50 -10.40 -4.87 5.52
CA LEU A 50 -9.28 -5.77 5.23
C LEU A 50 -8.20 -5.82 6.34
N PRO A 51 -7.79 -4.72 6.99
CA PRO A 51 -6.82 -4.79 8.08
C PRO A 51 -7.31 -5.61 9.30
N ASN A 52 -8.62 -5.69 9.51
CA ASN A 52 -9.25 -6.41 10.61
C ASN A 52 -9.60 -7.86 10.21
N ASP A 53 -10.04 -8.06 8.96
CA ASP A 53 -10.67 -9.29 8.46
C ASP A 53 -10.00 -9.83 7.18
N TYR A 54 -8.67 -9.85 7.14
CA TYR A 54 -7.95 -10.55 6.09
C TYR A 54 -7.91 -12.06 6.34
N ASP A 55 -7.80 -12.86 5.28
CA ASP A 55 -7.62 -14.30 5.36
C ASP A 55 -6.27 -14.65 6.02
N ARG A 56 -6.33 -15.16 7.25
CA ARG A 56 -5.15 -15.52 8.05
C ARG A 56 -4.46 -16.79 7.56
N GLU A 57 -5.18 -17.69 6.91
CA GLU A 57 -4.60 -18.90 6.33
C GLU A 57 -3.80 -18.55 5.07
N GLU A 58 -4.37 -17.70 4.20
CA GLU A 58 -3.66 -17.15 3.05
C GLU A 58 -2.44 -16.35 3.48
N PHE A 59 -2.57 -15.48 4.47
CA PHE A 59 -1.42 -14.73 5.02
C PHE A 59 -0.30 -15.68 5.48
N GLY A 60 -0.64 -16.77 6.15
CA GLY A 60 0.30 -17.82 6.52
C GLY A 60 0.96 -18.49 5.31
N ARG A 61 0.21 -18.75 4.23
CA ARG A 61 0.76 -19.28 2.96
C ARG A 61 1.72 -18.29 2.29
N ILE A 62 1.41 -16.99 2.31
CA ILE A 62 2.29 -15.93 1.77
C ILE A 62 3.63 -15.92 2.50
N ILE A 63 3.64 -15.98 3.84
CA ILE A 63 4.88 -16.02 4.63
C ILE A 63 5.73 -17.24 4.26
N LYS A 64 5.10 -18.42 4.16
CA LYS A 64 5.79 -19.68 3.78
C LYS A 64 6.36 -19.59 2.36
N ALA A 65 5.60 -19.04 1.41
CA ALA A 65 6.07 -18.84 0.04
C ALA A 65 7.27 -17.88 -0.01
N ALA A 66 7.21 -16.77 0.74
CA ALA A 66 8.31 -15.82 0.83
C ALA A 66 9.58 -16.46 1.45
N GLN A 67 9.44 -17.32 2.47
CA GLN A 67 10.57 -18.06 3.02
C GLN A 67 11.19 -18.99 1.99
N ARG A 68 10.38 -19.81 1.32
CA ARG A 68 10.85 -20.71 0.26
C ARG A 68 11.59 -19.95 -0.85
N ILE A 69 11.07 -18.81 -1.29
CA ILE A 69 11.71 -17.95 -2.30
C ILE A 69 13.08 -17.45 -1.80
N ARG A 70 13.19 -17.02 -0.55
CA ARG A 70 14.48 -16.59 0.03
C ARG A 70 15.51 -17.70 0.11
N GLU A 71 15.07 -18.93 0.36
CA GLU A 71 15.97 -20.10 0.49
C GLU A 71 16.47 -20.60 -0.88
N ASN A 72 15.64 -20.50 -1.92
CA ASN A 72 15.89 -21.17 -3.20
C ASN A 72 16.10 -20.23 -4.40
N SER A 73 16.06 -18.91 -4.21
CA SER A 73 16.15 -17.94 -5.30
C SER A 73 17.14 -16.82 -4.98
N ASP A 74 17.95 -16.45 -5.97
CA ASP A 74 18.79 -15.24 -5.91
C ASP A 74 18.02 -13.98 -6.32
N VAL A 75 16.98 -14.16 -7.14
CA VAL A 75 16.20 -13.10 -7.77
C VAL A 75 14.70 -13.42 -7.74
N LEU A 76 13.87 -12.41 -7.43
CA LEU A 76 12.42 -12.41 -7.56
C LEU A 76 12.00 -11.38 -8.61
N ILE A 77 11.32 -11.83 -9.66
CA ILE A 77 10.74 -10.96 -10.69
C ILE A 77 9.25 -10.82 -10.43
N VAL A 78 8.81 -9.61 -10.08
CA VAL A 78 7.39 -9.29 -9.94
C VAL A 78 6.87 -8.77 -11.27
N ILE A 79 5.89 -9.47 -11.85
CA ILE A 79 5.28 -9.12 -13.14
C ILE A 79 3.91 -8.48 -12.88
N GLY A 80 3.76 -7.20 -13.20
CA GLY A 80 2.52 -6.48 -12.99
C GLY A 80 2.61 -5.01 -13.35
N ILE A 81 1.46 -4.35 -13.51
CA ILE A 81 1.33 -2.92 -13.81
C ILE A 81 0.26 -2.28 -12.91
N GLY A 82 0.28 -0.95 -12.80
CA GLY A 82 -0.70 -0.22 -11.99
C GLY A 82 -0.64 -0.60 -10.50
N GLY A 83 -1.79 -0.94 -9.92
CA GLY A 83 -1.90 -1.32 -8.50
C GLY A 83 -1.06 -2.55 -8.12
N SER A 84 -0.92 -3.51 -9.04
CA SER A 84 -0.11 -4.73 -8.83
C SER A 84 1.41 -4.49 -8.88
N TYR A 85 1.84 -3.25 -9.12
CA TYR A 85 3.25 -2.85 -9.21
C TYR A 85 3.60 -1.75 -8.21
N LEU A 86 2.83 -0.65 -8.21
CA LEU A 86 3.14 0.55 -7.41
C LEU A 86 3.12 0.27 -5.90
N GLY A 87 2.15 -0.51 -5.41
CA GLY A 87 2.05 -0.81 -3.97
C GLY A 87 3.25 -1.61 -3.46
N ALA A 88 3.62 -2.67 -4.18
CA ALA A 88 4.78 -3.48 -3.83
C ALA A 88 6.09 -2.68 -3.91
N ARG A 89 6.29 -1.93 -5.00
CA ARG A 89 7.49 -1.12 -5.21
C ARG A 89 7.64 -0.03 -4.15
N ALA A 90 6.57 0.70 -3.84
CA ALA A 90 6.59 1.78 -2.85
C ALA A 90 6.97 1.27 -1.45
N ALA A 91 6.38 0.14 -1.01
CA ALA A 91 6.71 -0.44 0.29
C ALA A 91 8.16 -0.92 0.36
N ILE A 92 8.65 -1.59 -0.69
CA ILE A 92 10.04 -2.08 -0.75
C ILE A 92 11.02 -0.91 -0.74
N GLU A 93 10.83 0.10 -1.59
CA GLU A 93 11.74 1.23 -1.69
C GLU A 93 11.76 2.09 -0.41
N ALA A 94 10.61 2.28 0.24
CA ALA A 94 10.52 3.07 1.46
C ALA A 94 11.13 2.37 2.69
N LEU A 95 11.08 1.04 2.75
CA LEU A 95 11.51 0.25 3.92
C LEU A 95 12.87 -0.44 3.76
N SER A 96 13.42 -0.47 2.54
CA SER A 96 14.69 -1.14 2.24
C SER A 96 15.83 -0.15 2.06
N HIS A 97 17.05 -0.68 2.01
CA HIS A 97 18.23 0.10 1.65
C HIS A 97 18.08 0.68 0.23
N SER A 98 18.47 1.94 0.00
CA SER A 98 18.33 2.62 -1.31
C SER A 98 19.01 1.89 -2.47
N PHE A 99 20.05 1.10 -2.16
CA PHE A 99 20.78 0.26 -3.12
C PHE A 99 20.56 -1.24 -2.87
N TYR A 100 19.41 -1.65 -2.32
CA TYR A 100 19.14 -3.03 -1.87
C TYR A 100 19.58 -4.09 -2.89
N THR A 101 19.20 -3.94 -4.16
CA THR A 101 19.55 -4.88 -5.25
C THR A 101 21.04 -4.97 -5.52
N MET A 102 21.81 -3.90 -5.29
CA MET A 102 23.26 -3.89 -5.50
C MET A 102 24.05 -4.42 -4.31
N LEU A 103 23.39 -4.69 -3.17
CA LEU A 103 24.07 -5.24 -2.00
C LEU A 103 24.52 -6.68 -2.27
N PRO A 104 25.70 -7.08 -1.75
CA PRO A 104 26.09 -8.48 -1.71
C PRO A 104 25.03 -9.36 -1.02
N LYS A 105 24.86 -10.61 -1.45
CA LYS A 105 23.84 -11.53 -0.92
C LYS A 105 23.87 -11.66 0.61
N ASN A 106 25.06 -11.68 1.22
CA ASN A 106 25.23 -11.77 2.67
C ASN A 106 24.84 -10.49 3.44
N LYS A 107 24.58 -9.38 2.74
CA LYS A 107 24.07 -8.11 3.29
C LYS A 107 22.61 -7.86 2.92
N ARG A 108 21.95 -8.81 2.25
CA ARG A 108 20.53 -8.77 1.92
C ARG A 108 19.76 -9.77 2.78
N ASN A 109 18.54 -9.41 3.17
CA ASN A 109 17.60 -10.30 3.86
C ASN A 109 16.69 -11.06 2.89
N GLY A 110 17.13 -11.28 1.64
CA GLY A 110 16.33 -11.90 0.59
C GLY A 110 16.94 -11.79 -0.81
N PRO A 111 16.20 -12.24 -1.84
CA PRO A 111 16.62 -12.15 -3.22
C PRO A 111 16.66 -10.69 -3.70
N GLU A 112 17.30 -10.46 -4.83
CA GLU A 112 17.13 -9.22 -5.59
C GLU A 112 15.68 -9.13 -6.06
N ILE A 113 15.09 -7.94 -6.07
CA ILE A 113 13.71 -7.75 -6.52
C ILE A 113 13.74 -6.88 -7.76
N TYR A 114 13.20 -7.41 -8.86
CA TYR A 114 13.01 -6.70 -10.12
C TYR A 114 11.53 -6.68 -10.49
N PHE A 115 11.18 -5.68 -11.30
CA PHE A 115 9.83 -5.52 -11.82
C PHE A 115 9.85 -5.58 -13.35
N ALA A 116 8.90 -6.31 -13.92
CA ALA A 116 8.72 -6.44 -15.36
C ALA A 116 7.23 -6.37 -15.72
N GLY A 117 6.91 -6.22 -17.00
CA GLY A 117 5.52 -6.13 -17.48
C GLY A 117 4.80 -4.84 -17.09
N ASN A 118 5.47 -3.91 -16.41
CA ASN A 118 4.97 -2.57 -16.09
C ASN A 118 5.16 -1.57 -17.25
N ASN A 119 5.70 -2.01 -18.38
CA ASN A 119 5.83 -1.30 -19.66
C ASN A 119 5.99 -2.33 -20.80
N ILE A 120 6.01 -1.86 -22.06
CA ILE A 120 6.17 -2.69 -23.27
C ILE A 120 7.54 -2.42 -23.92
N SER A 121 8.57 -2.09 -23.12
CA SER A 121 9.94 -2.01 -23.62
C SER A 121 10.50 -3.42 -23.76
N PRO A 122 11.03 -3.83 -24.93
CA PRO A 122 11.60 -5.16 -25.13
C PRO A 122 12.94 -5.38 -24.39
N GLY A 123 13.58 -4.30 -23.93
CA GLY A 123 14.90 -4.28 -23.29
C GLY A 123 15.56 -2.94 -23.50
#